data_AF-A0A497GX38-F1
#
_entry.id   AF-A0A497GX38-F1
#
_cell.length_a   1.000
_cell.length_b   1.000
_cell.length_c   1.000
_cell.angle_alpha   90.00
_cell.angle_beta   90.00
_cell.angle_gamma   90.00
#
_symmetry.space_group_name_H-M   'P 1'
#
loop_
_entity.id
_entity.type
_entity.pdbx_description
1 polymer ?
#
loop_
_entity_poly.entity_id
_entity_poly.type
_entity_poly.pdbx_seq_one_letter_code
_entity_poly.pdbx_strand_id
1 'polypeptide(L)'
;MDVYAFMDLLQVEVKGLSRYLSEDDYQNATNDAMRETGWVFPVVADFRLLWIKQRAKRNLFFYLFTESAHKFKYEQINLQHRFEHYNIIIANMDKAFKNAMEDHPEEFLDVTGMTDTVGMMGTKIDAGFGYSPAGEDITYLPENEINFVPRKD
;
A
#
# COMPACT_ATOMS: atom_id res chain seq x y z
N MET A 1 -2.05 5.16 17.00
CA MET A 1 -1.57 3.83 17.48
C MET A 1 -0.14 3.65 17.01
N ASP A 2 0.73 3.05 17.83
CA ASP A 2 2.09 2.67 17.42
C ASP A 2 2.11 1.28 16.74
N VAL A 3 3.23 0.91 16.13
CA VAL A 3 3.38 -0.34 15.37
C VAL A 3 3.26 -1.58 16.28
N TYR A 4 3.81 -1.52 17.50
CA TYR A 4 3.86 -2.66 18.41
C TYR A 4 2.48 -2.99 18.98
N ALA A 5 1.74 -1.97 19.45
CA ALA A 5 0.36 -2.11 19.91
C ALA A 5 -0.57 -2.59 18.79
N PHE A 6 -0.29 -2.20 17.55
CA PHE A 6 -1.01 -2.70 16.38
C PHE A 6 -0.73 -4.18 16.10
N MET A 7 0.53 -4.61 16.19
CA MET A 7 0.92 -6.02 16.04
C MET A 7 0.29 -6.90 17.13
N ASP A 8 0.29 -6.47 18.38
CA ASP A 8 -0.37 -7.18 19.49
C ASP A 8 -1.86 -7.36 19.22
N LEU A 9 -2.52 -6.30 18.74
CA LEU A 9 -3.93 -6.34 18.38
C LEU A 9 -4.20 -7.32 17.23
N LEU A 10 -3.34 -7.34 16.20
CA LEU A 10 -3.43 -8.30 15.10
C LEU A 10 -3.31 -9.74 15.59
N GLN A 11 -2.34 -10.03 16.48
CA GLN A 11 -2.19 -11.37 17.07
C GLN A 11 -3.42 -11.79 17.87
N VAL A 12 -4.03 -10.86 18.62
CA VAL A 12 -5.26 -11.10 19.38
C VAL A 12 -6.47 -11.34 18.46
N GLU A 13 -6.60 -10.62 17.36
CA GLU A 13 -7.73 -10.77 16.44
C GLU A 13 -7.62 -12.05 15.59
N VAL A 14 -6.40 -12.53 15.33
CA VAL A 14 -6.12 -13.70 14.49
C VAL A 14 -5.97 -14.99 15.34
N LYS A 15 -6.49 -14.98 16.59
CA LYS A 15 -6.33 -15.98 17.69
C LYS A 15 -6.43 -17.48 17.38
N GLY A 16 -6.73 -17.91 16.15
CA GLY A 16 -6.67 -19.32 15.71
C GLY A 16 -5.50 -19.68 14.79
N LEU A 17 -4.84 -18.69 14.16
CA LEU A 17 -3.77 -18.93 13.18
C LEU A 17 -2.35 -18.73 13.73
N SER A 18 -2.23 -18.31 15.00
CA SER A 18 -0.94 -18.06 15.67
C SER A 18 -0.03 -19.29 15.77
N ARG A 19 -0.57 -20.50 15.60
CA ARG A 19 0.24 -21.73 15.53
C ARG A 19 0.96 -21.92 14.20
N TYR A 20 0.49 -21.25 13.15
CA TYR A 20 1.04 -21.34 11.79
C TYR A 20 1.84 -20.08 11.41
N LEU A 21 1.81 -19.04 12.24
CA LEU A 21 2.41 -17.74 11.97
C LEU A 21 3.41 -17.41 13.09
N SER A 22 4.61 -17.05 12.68
CA SER A 22 5.67 -16.54 13.54
C SER A 22 5.53 -15.03 13.75
N GLU A 23 6.27 -14.47 14.72
CA GLU A 23 6.29 -13.03 14.97
C GLU A 23 6.74 -12.23 13.72
N ASP A 24 7.71 -12.78 12.98
CA ASP A 24 8.21 -12.20 11.72
C ASP A 24 7.12 -12.08 10.66
N ASP A 25 6.17 -13.03 10.62
CA ASP A 25 5.05 -12.98 9.67
C ASP A 25 4.12 -11.80 9.95
N TYR A 26 3.88 -11.48 11.23
CA TYR A 26 3.09 -10.31 11.62
C TYR A 26 3.80 -9.00 11.29
N GLN A 27 5.13 -8.95 11.47
CA GLN A 27 5.93 -7.78 11.11
C GLN A 27 5.95 -7.56 9.59
N ASN A 28 6.20 -8.62 8.82
CA ASN A 28 6.22 -8.56 7.35
C ASN A 28 4.85 -8.18 6.79
N ALA A 29 3.77 -8.79 7.29
CA ALA A 29 2.41 -8.44 6.87
C ALA A 29 2.05 -6.98 7.18
N THR A 30 2.52 -6.45 8.31
CA THR A 30 2.33 -5.03 8.68
C THR A 30 3.12 -4.11 7.77
N ASN A 31 4.39 -4.43 7.49
CA ASN A 31 5.24 -3.67 6.57
C ASN A 31 4.67 -3.67 5.14
N ASP A 32 4.19 -4.82 4.66
CA ASP A 32 3.57 -4.94 3.35
C ASP A 32 2.25 -4.16 3.29
N ALA A 33 1.44 -4.17 4.36
CA ALA A 33 0.24 -3.36 4.44
C ALA A 33 0.54 -1.85 4.38
N MET A 34 1.61 -1.40 5.05
CA MET A 34 2.07 0.00 4.97
C MET A 34 2.53 0.36 3.56
N ARG A 35 3.22 -0.55 2.86
CA ARG A 35 3.64 -0.34 1.47
C ARG A 35 2.46 -0.28 0.50
N GLU A 36 1.49 -1.18 0.65
CA GLU A 36 0.29 -1.21 -0.18
C GLU A 36 -0.60 0.02 0.00
N THR A 37 -0.67 0.52 1.23
CA THR A 37 -1.53 1.66 1.57
C THR A 37 -0.80 3.00 1.59
N GLY A 38 0.53 3.04 1.45
CA GLY A 38 1.32 4.27 1.56
C GLY A 38 1.29 4.96 2.93
N TRP A 39 0.55 4.43 3.91
CA TRP A 39 0.41 5.05 5.23
C TRP A 39 1.49 4.55 6.18
N VAL A 40 2.09 5.49 6.92
CA VAL A 40 3.17 5.21 7.86
C VAL A 40 2.70 5.46 9.30
N PHE A 41 3.13 4.62 10.23
CA PHE A 41 2.86 4.83 11.66
C PHE A 41 3.65 6.04 12.20
N PRO A 42 3.10 6.77 13.19
CA PRO A 42 1.85 6.51 13.90
C PRO A 42 0.60 6.94 13.11
N VAL A 43 -0.40 6.06 13.05
CA VAL A 43 -1.68 6.33 12.39
C VAL A 43 -2.70 6.78 13.42
N VAL A 44 -3.38 7.90 13.14
CA VAL A 44 -4.34 8.54 14.04
C VAL A 44 -5.78 8.40 13.56
N ALA A 45 -6.00 8.39 12.24
CA ALA A 45 -7.34 8.26 11.67
C ALA A 45 -7.85 6.82 11.76
N ASP A 46 -9.06 6.64 12.29
CA ASP A 46 -9.69 5.33 12.48
C ASP A 46 -9.90 4.60 11.15
N PHE A 47 -10.22 5.32 10.08
CA PHE A 47 -10.37 4.77 8.73
C PHE A 47 -9.08 4.12 8.25
N ARG A 48 -7.96 4.85 8.32
CA ARG A 48 -6.64 4.37 7.93
C ARG A 48 -6.22 3.18 8.79
N LEU A 49 -6.47 3.25 10.10
CA LEU A 49 -6.18 2.14 11.02
C LEU A 49 -6.95 0.87 10.64
N LEU A 50 -8.24 1.00 10.34
CA LEU A 50 -9.09 -0.12 9.91
C LEU A 50 -8.55 -0.76 8.64
N TRP A 51 -8.18 0.04 7.64
CA TRP A 51 -7.73 -0.49 6.36
C TRP A 51 -6.32 -1.09 6.41
N ILE A 52 -5.38 -0.50 7.15
CA ILE A 52 -4.06 -1.13 7.40
C ILE A 52 -4.26 -2.47 8.08
N LYS A 53 -5.19 -2.56 9.04
CA LYS A 53 -5.54 -3.83 9.69
C LYS A 53 -6.08 -4.86 8.72
N GLN A 54 -6.98 -4.47 7.82
CA GLN A 54 -7.52 -5.37 6.81
C GLN A 54 -6.44 -5.81 5.81
N ARG A 55 -5.57 -4.90 5.36
CA ARG A 55 -4.45 -5.24 4.46
C ARG A 55 -3.44 -6.17 5.12
N ALA A 56 -3.08 -5.92 6.38
CA ALA A 56 -2.20 -6.81 7.14
C ALA A 56 -2.80 -8.22 7.27
N LYS A 57 -4.09 -8.34 7.60
CA LYS A 57 -4.78 -9.64 7.64
C LYS A 57 -4.77 -10.35 6.28
N ARG A 58 -4.99 -9.61 5.19
CA ARG A 58 -4.95 -10.15 3.83
C ARG A 58 -3.58 -10.76 3.54
N ASN A 59 -2.49 -10.09 3.93
CA ASN A 59 -1.14 -10.60 3.75
C ASN A 59 -0.85 -11.84 4.61
N LEU A 60 -1.35 -11.89 5.85
CA LEU A 60 -1.28 -13.09 6.68
C LEU A 60 -2.03 -14.28 6.06
N PHE A 61 -3.22 -14.06 5.50
CA PHE A 61 -3.94 -15.11 4.77
C PHE A 61 -3.20 -15.54 3.50
N PHE A 62 -2.51 -14.62 2.83
CA PHE A 62 -1.67 -14.95 1.69
C PHE A 62 -0.49 -15.85 2.08
N TYR A 63 0.16 -15.60 3.22
CA TYR A 63 1.23 -16.48 3.71
C TYR A 63 0.70 -17.90 3.98
N LEU A 64 -0.44 -18.03 4.67
CA LEU A 64 -1.11 -19.32 4.90
C LEU A 64 -1.53 -20.02 3.60
N PHE A 65 -1.98 -19.25 2.62
CA PHE A 65 -2.33 -19.75 1.30
C PHE A 65 -1.10 -20.33 0.59
N THR A 66 0.03 -19.61 0.60
CA THR A 66 1.27 -20.10 -0.02
C THR A 66 1.82 -21.34 0.68
N GLU A 67 1.76 -21.41 2.01
CA GLU A 67 2.15 -22.59 2.78
C GLU A 67 1.24 -23.79 2.46
N SER A 68 -0.08 -23.54 2.37
CA SER A 68 -1.06 -24.56 1.99
C SER A 68 -0.85 -25.03 0.55
N ALA A 69 -0.46 -24.15 -0.38
CA ALA A 69 -0.14 -24.49 -1.76
C ALA A 69 1.03 -25.49 -1.85
N HIS A 70 2.06 -25.28 -1.02
CA HIS A 70 3.21 -26.18 -0.95
C HIS A 70 2.80 -27.59 -0.46
N LYS A 71 1.97 -27.66 0.59
CA LYS A 71 1.44 -28.92 1.14
C LYS A 71 0.41 -29.59 0.23
N PHE A 72 -0.35 -28.81 -0.53
CA PHE A 72 -1.39 -29.29 -1.45
C PHE A 72 -0.80 -30.21 -2.54
N LYS A 73 0.39 -29.91 -3.05
CA LYS A 73 1.11 -30.76 -4.02
C LYS A 73 1.36 -32.19 -3.49
N TYR A 74 1.35 -32.38 -2.16
CA TYR A 74 1.68 -33.63 -1.49
C TYR A 74 0.46 -34.44 -1.01
N GLU A 75 -0.64 -33.81 -0.54
CA GLU A 75 -1.78 -34.50 0.12
C GLU A 75 -3.17 -34.36 -0.58
N GLN A 76 -3.21 -33.64 -1.71
CA GLN A 76 -4.18 -33.57 -2.83
C GLN A 76 -5.72 -33.54 -2.65
N ILE A 77 -6.37 -34.04 -1.58
CA ILE A 77 -7.86 -34.06 -1.54
C ILE A 77 -8.46 -33.14 -0.45
N ASN A 78 -7.98 -33.21 0.80
CA ASN A 78 -8.57 -32.41 1.90
C ASN A 78 -8.01 -30.97 1.98
N LEU A 79 -6.88 -30.69 1.31
CA LEU A 79 -6.32 -29.33 1.27
C LEU A 79 -6.95 -28.44 0.20
N GLN A 80 -7.65 -29.01 -0.79
CA GLN A 80 -8.31 -28.25 -1.87
C GLN A 80 -9.30 -27.23 -1.31
N HIS A 81 -10.19 -27.65 -0.41
CA HIS A 81 -11.20 -26.77 0.18
C HIS A 81 -10.60 -25.65 1.03
N ARG A 82 -9.50 -25.91 1.74
CA ARG A 82 -8.80 -24.88 2.54
C ARG A 82 -8.12 -23.87 1.64
N PHE A 83 -7.47 -24.34 0.58
CA PHE A 83 -6.82 -23.50 -0.42
C PHE A 83 -7.83 -22.59 -1.13
N GLU A 84 -8.94 -23.16 -1.60
CA GLU A 84 -10.04 -22.40 -2.23
C GLU A 84 -10.65 -21.38 -1.26
N HIS A 85 -10.84 -21.76 0.00
CA HIS A 85 -11.38 -20.86 1.02
C HIS A 85 -10.49 -19.63 1.25
N TYR A 86 -9.17 -19.81 1.40
CA TYR A 86 -8.24 -18.69 1.54
C TYR A 86 -8.24 -17.80 0.30
N ASN A 87 -8.29 -18.38 -0.90
CA ASN A 87 -8.36 -17.61 -2.14
C ASN A 87 -9.63 -16.73 -2.19
N ILE A 88 -10.79 -17.28 -1.80
CA ILE A 88 -12.05 -16.53 -1.75
C ILE A 88 -11.97 -15.39 -0.72
N ILE A 89 -11.41 -15.65 0.46
CA ILE A 89 -11.21 -14.61 1.49
C ILE A 89 -10.37 -13.47 0.94
N ILE A 90 -9.19 -13.78 0.36
CA ILE A 90 -8.27 -12.77 -0.18
C ILE A 90 -8.94 -11.96 -1.29
N ALA A 91 -9.63 -12.62 -2.23
CA ALA A 91 -10.34 -11.94 -3.32
C ALA A 91 -11.43 -11.00 -2.80
N ASN A 92 -12.18 -11.40 -1.77
CA ASN A 92 -13.20 -10.57 -1.16
C ASN A 92 -12.60 -9.35 -0.44
N MET A 93 -11.46 -9.52 0.24
CA MET A 93 -10.74 -8.42 0.89
C MET A 93 -10.16 -7.43 -0.12
N ASP A 94 -9.61 -7.92 -1.23
CA ASP A 94 -9.12 -7.07 -2.33
C ASP A 94 -10.27 -6.30 -3.00
N LYS A 95 -11.45 -6.93 -3.18
CA LYS A 95 -12.65 -6.25 -3.67
C LYS A 95 -13.14 -5.18 -2.70
N ALA A 96 -13.22 -5.49 -1.41
CA ALA A 96 -13.64 -4.53 -0.39
C ALA A 96 -12.71 -3.31 -0.34
N PHE A 97 -11.40 -3.53 -0.51
CA PHE A 97 -10.42 -2.44 -0.56
C PHE A 97 -10.63 -1.55 -1.79
N LYS A 98 -10.85 -2.13 -2.98
CA LYS A 98 -11.15 -1.35 -4.19
C LYS A 98 -12.42 -0.52 -4.03
N ASN A 99 -13.49 -1.11 -3.51
CA ASN A 99 -14.72 -0.39 -3.24
C ASN A 99 -14.50 0.79 -2.29
N ALA A 100 -13.69 0.59 -1.24
CA ALA A 100 -13.38 1.67 -0.30
C ALA A 100 -12.57 2.81 -0.92
N MET A 101 -11.69 2.50 -1.88
CA MET A 101 -10.99 3.53 -2.66
C MET A 101 -11.95 4.31 -3.58
N GLU A 102 -12.97 3.65 -4.12
CA GLU A 102 -14.00 4.28 -4.95
C GLU A 102 -14.98 5.13 -4.12
N ASP A 103 -15.34 4.65 -2.92
CA ASP A 103 -16.32 5.29 -2.03
C ASP A 103 -15.72 6.47 -1.25
N HIS A 104 -14.43 6.40 -0.90
CA HIS A 104 -13.72 7.39 -0.07
C HIS A 104 -12.40 7.83 -0.69
N PRO A 105 -12.39 8.34 -1.94
CA PRO A 105 -11.15 8.71 -2.63
C PRO A 105 -10.32 9.75 -1.84
N GLU A 106 -10.98 10.61 -1.05
CA GLU A 106 -10.36 11.63 -0.20
C GLU A 106 -9.36 11.08 0.83
N GLU A 107 -9.62 9.88 1.36
CA GLU A 107 -8.77 9.24 2.36
C GLU A 107 -7.51 8.60 1.74
N PHE A 108 -7.53 8.40 0.41
CA PHE A 108 -6.44 7.78 -0.36
C PHE A 108 -5.63 8.78 -1.21
N LEU A 109 -5.93 10.09 -1.14
CA LEU A 109 -5.20 11.13 -1.87
C LEU A 109 -3.69 11.13 -1.58
N ASP A 110 -3.32 10.86 -0.32
CA ASP A 110 -1.93 10.75 0.13
C ASP A 110 -1.21 9.49 -0.44
N VAL A 111 -1.98 8.49 -0.89
CA VAL A 111 -1.50 7.14 -1.23
C VAL A 111 -1.26 6.99 -2.74
N THR A 112 -2.08 7.65 -3.54
CA THR A 112 -2.04 7.58 -5.01
C THR A 112 -1.14 8.64 -5.64
N GLY A 113 -0.52 9.51 -4.85
CA GLY A 113 0.14 10.71 -5.37
C GLY A 113 -0.85 11.67 -6.05
N MET A 114 -2.17 11.54 -5.79
CA MET A 114 -3.22 12.40 -6.36
C MET A 114 -3.40 13.69 -5.56
N THR A 115 -2.31 14.34 -5.15
CA THR A 115 -2.28 15.80 -5.05
C THR A 115 -2.05 16.47 -6.41
N ASP A 116 -2.12 15.72 -7.51
CA ASP A 116 -1.73 16.25 -8.82
C ASP A 116 -2.63 15.83 -10.01
N THR A 117 -3.91 15.51 -9.84
CA THR A 117 -4.77 15.28 -11.03
C THR A 117 -5.06 16.55 -11.83
N VAL A 118 -4.80 17.75 -11.27
CA VAL A 118 -4.88 19.02 -12.01
C VAL A 118 -3.50 19.53 -12.45
N GLY A 119 -2.39 19.11 -11.83
CA GLY A 119 -1.03 19.46 -12.29
C GLY A 119 -0.32 18.38 -13.12
N MET A 120 -0.85 17.15 -13.22
CA MET A 120 -0.37 16.13 -14.17
C MET A 120 -0.70 16.43 -15.65
N MET A 121 -1.40 17.53 -15.95
CA MET A 121 -1.45 18.09 -17.32
C MET A 121 -0.49 19.27 -17.51
N GLY A 122 0.52 19.41 -16.65
CA GLY A 122 1.70 20.22 -16.94
C GLY A 122 2.74 19.34 -17.63
N THR A 123 2.92 19.50 -18.95
CA THR A 123 4.11 18.96 -19.60
C THR A 123 5.33 19.66 -19.00
N LYS A 124 6.09 18.97 -18.14
CA LYS A 124 7.40 19.47 -17.69
C LYS A 124 8.35 19.40 -18.88
N ILE A 125 8.57 20.54 -19.53
CA ILE A 125 9.66 20.72 -20.49
C ILE A 125 10.75 21.44 -19.70
N ASP A 126 11.83 20.74 -19.33
CA ASP A 126 13.03 21.43 -18.86
C ASP A 126 13.48 22.36 -19.98
N ALA A 127 13.48 23.67 -19.70
CA ALA A 127 14.13 24.63 -20.57
C ALA A 127 15.60 24.23 -20.67
N GLY A 128 16.12 24.15 -21.89
CA GLY A 128 17.46 23.63 -22.17
C GLY A 128 18.62 24.28 -21.41
N PHE A 129 19.82 23.78 -21.65
CA PHE A 129 21.05 24.13 -20.91
C PHE A 129 21.23 25.64 -20.71
N GLY A 130 21.28 26.07 -19.45
CA GLY A 130 21.54 27.45 -19.04
C GLY A 130 22.97 27.57 -18.52
N TYR A 131 23.73 28.51 -19.06
CA TYR A 131 25.08 28.82 -18.58
C TYR A 131 25.14 30.26 -18.06
N SER A 132 25.86 30.47 -16.96
CA SER A 132 26.18 31.80 -16.48
C SER A 132 27.08 32.53 -17.50
N PRO A 133 27.19 33.87 -17.44
CA PRO A 133 28.13 34.61 -18.29
C PRO A 133 29.59 34.18 -18.12
N ALA A 134 29.92 33.51 -17.01
CA ALA A 134 31.24 32.92 -16.74
C ALA A 134 31.38 31.46 -17.22
N GLY A 135 30.33 30.89 -17.83
CA GLY A 135 30.30 29.54 -18.38
C GLY A 135 29.97 28.44 -17.37
N GLU A 136 29.53 28.79 -16.17
CA GLU A 136 29.12 27.82 -15.17
C GLU A 136 27.72 27.31 -15.50
N ASP A 137 27.52 26.00 -15.39
CA ASP A 137 26.21 25.38 -15.61
C ASP A 137 25.25 25.76 -14.49
N ILE A 138 24.19 26.48 -14.86
CA ILE A 138 23.12 26.95 -13.96
C ILE A 138 21.78 26.29 -14.29
N THR A 139 21.80 25.22 -15.10
CA THR A 139 20.59 24.55 -15.61
C THR A 139 19.68 24.06 -14.48
N TYR A 140 20.24 23.66 -13.34
CA TYR A 140 19.50 23.10 -12.20
C TYR A 140 19.19 24.11 -11.10
N LEU A 141 19.41 25.41 -11.33
CA LEU A 141 19.04 26.42 -10.34
C LEU A 141 17.52 26.60 -10.30
N PRO A 142 16.90 26.69 -9.10
CA PRO A 142 15.44 26.85 -8.95
C PRO A 142 14.88 28.09 -9.66
N GLU A 143 15.74 29.09 -9.88
CA GLU A 143 15.43 30.36 -10.53
C GLU A 143 15.18 30.21 -12.04
N ASN A 144 15.65 29.11 -12.64
CA ASN A 144 15.56 28.80 -14.06
C ASN A 144 14.38 27.85 -14.39
N GLU A 145 13.58 27.49 -13.38
CA GLU A 145 12.38 26.67 -13.53
C GLU A 145 11.23 27.51 -14.10
N ILE A 146 10.82 27.22 -15.34
CA ILE A 146 9.63 27.85 -15.95
C ILE A 146 8.44 26.90 -15.80
N ASN A 147 7.57 27.18 -14.83
CA ASN A 147 6.31 26.46 -14.64
C ASN A 147 5.21 27.05 -15.53
N PHE A 148 4.77 26.28 -16.54
CA PHE A 148 3.57 26.61 -17.31
C PHE A 148 2.35 25.96 -16.69
N VAL A 149 1.39 26.78 -16.25
CA VAL A 149 0.06 26.33 -15.85
C VAL A 149 -0.93 26.76 -16.95
N PRO A 150 -1.74 25.87 -17.52
CA PRO A 150 -2.76 26.27 -18.48
C PRO A 150 -3.78 27.18 -17.76
N ARG A 151 -3.95 28.41 -18.27
CA ARG A 151 -5.03 29.30 -17.83
C ARG A 151 -6.35 28.79 -18.43
N LYS A 152 -7.36 28.63 -17.57
CA LYS A 152 -8.76 28.46 -18.02
C LYS A 152 -9.26 29.80 -18.52
N ASP A 153 -9.50 29.89 -19.83
CA ASP A 153 -10.43 30.86 -20.42
C ASP A 153 -11.87 30.29 -20.37
#